data_AF-A0A1I0DS45-F1
#
_entry.id   AF-A0A1I0DS45-F1
#
_cell.length_a   1.000
_cell.length_b   1.000
_cell.length_c   1.000
_cell.angle_alpha   90.00
_cell.angle_beta   90.00
_cell.angle_gamma   90.00
#
_symmetry.space_group_name_H-M   'P 1'
#
loop_
_entity.id
_entity.type
_entity.pdbx_description
1 polymer ?
#
loop_
_entity_poly.entity_id
_entity_poly.type
_entity_poly.pdbx_seq_one_letter_code
_entity_poly.pdbx_strand_id
1 'polypeptide(L)'
;MAKRINEKKLKKLDRYYMIAKVFLMVTPFIAYLYLSLLAMMRSITLPEVLSSEPSVAVVFLIVMINPYIAYLLNIAQRKLKEGDIKFACINFLLLLLAQALTLNSLYFMIIAYLFYVTVKTYDIKVFKTFREFTVKYIFQYGGGSFIVVAFSTICLFAALRLM
;
A
#
# COMPACT_ATOMS: atom_id res chain seq x y z
N MET A 1 -0.83 1.92 -31.93
CA MET A 1 -2.29 1.68 -32.00
C MET A 1 -2.90 2.01 -30.63
N ALA A 2 -3.14 3.30 -30.37
CA ALA A 2 -3.66 3.76 -29.08
C ALA A 2 -5.14 3.42 -28.99
N LYS A 3 -5.48 2.36 -28.26
CA LYS A 3 -6.85 2.07 -27.83
C LYS A 3 -7.35 3.34 -27.14
N ARG A 4 -8.33 4.06 -27.71
CA ARG A 4 -8.95 5.23 -27.07
C ARG A 4 -9.60 4.73 -25.77
N ILE A 5 -8.84 4.73 -24.68
CA ILE A 5 -9.36 4.44 -23.35
C ILE A 5 -10.40 5.51 -23.09
N ASN A 6 -11.65 5.09 -22.90
CA ASN A 6 -12.78 5.99 -22.73
C ASN A 6 -12.50 6.96 -21.57
N GLU A 7 -12.45 8.27 -21.86
CA GLU A 7 -12.08 9.31 -20.88
C GLU A 7 -12.93 9.28 -19.61
N LYS A 8 -14.20 8.86 -19.72
CA LYS A 8 -15.08 8.66 -18.56
C LYS A 8 -14.59 7.55 -17.64
N LYS A 9 -14.04 6.45 -18.19
CA LYS A 9 -13.46 5.35 -17.40
C LYS A 9 -12.16 5.79 -16.74
N LEU A 10 -11.32 6.57 -17.45
CA LEU A 10 -10.08 7.11 -16.91
C LEU A 10 -10.33 8.08 -15.74
N LYS A 11 -11.30 9.00 -15.88
CA LYS A 11 -11.71 9.92 -14.79
C LYS A 11 -12.24 9.18 -13.56
N LYS A 12 -13.01 8.09 -13.76
CA LYS A 12 -13.46 7.22 -12.66
C LYS A 12 -12.27 6.54 -11.97
N LEU A 13 -11.33 6.00 -12.74
CA LEU A 13 -10.12 5.38 -12.21
C LEU A 13 -9.30 6.38 -11.38
N ASP A 14 -9.05 7.56 -11.92
CA ASP A 14 -8.32 8.63 -11.21
C ASP A 14 -8.98 8.99 -9.88
N ARG A 15 -10.32 9.01 -9.82
CA ARG A 15 -11.08 9.22 -8.59
C ARG A 15 -10.83 8.08 -7.58
N TYR A 16 -10.83 6.82 -8.01
CA TYR A 16 -10.52 5.70 -7.11
C TYR A 16 -9.09 5.76 -6.57
N TYR A 17 -8.11 6.12 -7.42
CA TYR A 17 -6.73 6.34 -6.97
C TYR A 17 -6.64 7.47 -5.93
N MET A 18 -7.36 8.57 -6.14
CA MET A 18 -7.39 9.69 -5.20
C MET A 18 -7.99 9.26 -3.86
N ILE A 19 -9.12 8.54 -3.86
CA ILE A 19 -9.74 8.03 -2.64
C ILE A 19 -8.76 7.12 -1.89
N ALA A 20 -8.17 6.12 -2.56
CA ALA A 20 -7.22 5.20 -1.93
C ALA A 20 -6.01 5.93 -1.32
N LYS A 21 -5.45 6.91 -2.04
CA LYS A 21 -4.32 7.72 -1.56
C LYS A 21 -4.68 8.53 -0.31
N VAL A 22 -5.85 9.15 -0.28
CA VAL A 22 -6.31 9.92 0.89
C VAL A 22 -6.51 9.01 2.09
N PHE A 23 -7.17 7.87 1.92
CA PHE A 23 -7.37 6.90 3.01
C PHE A 23 -6.05 6.42 3.61
N LEU A 24 -5.05 6.14 2.77
CA LEU A 24 -3.71 5.74 3.22
C LEU A 24 -2.98 6.89 3.93
N MET A 25 -3.08 8.13 3.43
CA MET A 25 -2.46 9.30 4.05
C MET A 25 -3.06 9.69 5.39
N VAL A 26 -4.36 9.47 5.59
CA VAL A 26 -5.07 9.84 6.82
C VAL A 26 -4.81 8.86 7.96
N THR A 27 -4.50 7.59 7.66
CA THR A 27 -4.24 6.55 8.67
C THR A 27 -3.34 6.93 9.85
N PRO A 28 -2.13 7.49 9.66
CA PRO A 28 -1.25 7.86 10.77
C PRO A 28 -1.86 8.90 11.70
N PHE A 29 -2.69 9.80 11.20
CA PHE A 29 -3.39 10.77 12.03
C PHE A 29 -4.46 10.09 12.90
N ILE A 30 -5.21 9.14 12.34
CA ILE A 30 -6.19 8.35 13.09
C ILE A 30 -5.49 7.55 14.20
N ALA A 31 -4.38 6.88 13.88
CA ALA A 31 -3.62 6.12 14.86
C ALA A 31 -3.03 7.03 15.95
N TYR A 32 -2.47 8.18 15.59
CA TYR A 32 -1.96 9.14 16.56
C TYR A 32 -3.05 9.66 17.50
N LEU A 33 -4.24 10.00 16.97
CA LEU A 33 -5.38 10.43 17.78
C LEU A 33 -5.84 9.33 18.73
N TYR A 34 -5.93 8.09 18.24
CA TYR A 34 -6.28 6.93 19.07
C TYR A 34 -5.28 6.73 20.22
N LEU A 35 -3.98 6.79 19.93
CA LEU A 35 -2.95 6.65 20.96
C LEU A 35 -2.94 7.83 21.94
N SER A 36 -3.21 9.04 21.46
CA SER A 36 -3.31 10.23 22.33
C SER A 36 -4.48 10.12 23.31
N LEU A 37 -5.62 9.60 22.84
CA LEU A 37 -6.78 9.32 23.69
C LEU A 37 -6.47 8.20 24.70
N LEU A 38 -5.80 7.14 24.26
CA LEU A 38 -5.39 6.04 25.14
C LEU A 38 -4.43 6.52 26.24
N ALA A 39 -3.47 7.37 25.89
CA ALA A 39 -2.53 8.00 26.81
C ALA A 39 -3.26 8.85 27.85
N MET A 40 -4.21 9.70 27.41
CA MET A 40 -5.03 10.53 28.28
C MET A 40 -5.87 9.69 29.26
N MET A 41 -6.55 8.64 28.77
CA MET A 41 -7.35 7.75 29.62
C MET A 41 -6.52 7.03 30.69
N ARG A 42 -5.25 6.76 30.39
CA ARG A 42 -4.32 6.10 31.30
C ARG A 42 -3.48 7.09 32.14
N SER A 43 -3.68 8.39 31.97
CA SER A 43 -2.91 9.45 32.64
C SER A 43 -1.39 9.30 32.49
N ILE A 44 -0.95 8.77 31.35
CA ILE A 44 0.46 8.57 30.98
C ILE A 44 0.75 9.29 29.66
N THR A 45 2.03 9.44 29.33
CA THR A 45 2.46 10.06 28.08
C THR A 45 2.45 9.07 26.92
N LEU A 46 2.41 9.58 25.68
CA LEU A 46 2.47 8.76 24.45
C LEU A 46 3.68 7.81 24.40
N PRO A 47 4.91 8.25 24.73
CA PRO A 47 6.07 7.35 24.77
C PRO A 47 5.93 6.22 25.80
N GLU A 48 5.26 6.47 26.93
CA GLU A 48 5.02 5.46 27.95
C GLU A 48 3.98 4.42 27.49
N VAL A 49 2.94 4.84 26.74
CA VAL A 49 2.00 3.89 26.10
C VAL A 49 2.73 2.98 25.12
N LEU A 50 3.58 3.56 24.26
CA LEU A 50 4.32 2.78 23.25
C LEU A 50 5.35 1.84 23.88
N SER A 51 5.92 2.23 25.03
CA SER A 51 6.89 1.41 25.76
C SER A 51 6.23 0.30 26.59
N SER A 52 5.01 0.54 27.07
CA SER A 52 4.26 -0.44 27.87
C SER A 52 3.59 -1.52 27.01
N GLU A 53 3.17 -1.18 25.79
CA GLU A 53 2.52 -2.12 24.87
C GLU A 53 3.25 -2.21 23.52
N PRO A 54 4.24 -3.11 23.39
CA PRO A 54 5.03 -3.26 22.16
C PRO A 54 4.17 -3.64 20.95
N SER A 55 3.06 -4.36 21.14
CA SER A 55 2.13 -4.70 20.06
C SER A 55 1.49 -3.45 19.44
N VAL A 56 1.15 -2.46 20.29
CA VAL A 56 0.60 -1.17 19.84
C VAL A 56 1.65 -0.36 19.09
N ALA A 57 2.91 -0.39 19.52
CA ALA A 57 4.01 0.24 18.81
C ALA A 57 4.23 -0.37 17.41
N VAL A 58 4.14 -1.70 17.26
CA VAL A 58 4.25 -2.36 15.95
C VAL A 58 3.10 -1.94 15.02
N VAL A 59 1.86 -1.90 15.52
CA VAL A 59 0.71 -1.42 14.73
C VAL A 59 0.90 0.05 14.31
N PHE A 60 1.39 0.90 15.21
CA PHE A 60 1.68 2.29 14.91
C PHE A 60 2.74 2.43 13.79
N LEU A 61 3.82 1.65 13.85
CA LEU A 61 4.84 1.60 12.79
C LEU A 61 4.26 1.16 11.44
N ILE A 62 3.42 0.11 11.44
CA ILE A 62 2.72 -0.35 10.23
C ILE A 62 1.86 0.77 9.64
N VAL A 63 1.13 1.50 10.47
CA VAL A 63 0.26 2.58 10.01
C VAL A 63 1.07 3.76 9.44
N MET A 64 2.25 4.04 10.00
CA MET A 64 3.14 5.10 9.52
C MET A 64 3.72 4.84 8.13
N ILE A 65 3.70 3.59 7.64
CA ILE A 65 4.14 3.29 6.26
C ILE A 65 3.08 3.58 5.20
N ASN A 66 1.80 3.73 5.59
CA ASN A 66 0.69 3.92 4.65
C ASN A 66 0.82 5.17 3.76
N PRO A 67 1.25 6.35 4.25
CA PRO A 67 1.52 7.51 3.37
C PRO A 67 2.57 7.22 2.29
N TYR A 68 3.59 6.40 2.60
CA TYR A 68 4.59 6.00 1.63
C TYR A 68 3.99 5.05 0.57
N ILE A 69 3.08 4.16 0.97
CA ILE A 69 2.31 3.33 0.03
C ILE A 69 1.41 4.18 -0.88
N ALA A 70 0.80 5.24 -0.35
CA ALA A 70 0.05 6.21 -1.15
C ALA A 70 0.94 6.92 -2.19
N TYR A 71 2.17 7.26 -1.82
CA TYR A 71 3.15 7.82 -2.72
C TYR A 71 3.54 6.86 -3.84
N LEU A 72 3.77 5.59 -3.53
CA LEU A 72 4.07 4.56 -4.54
C LEU A 72 2.88 4.32 -5.48
N LEU A 73 1.65 4.33 -4.98
CA LEU A 73 0.44 4.31 -5.81
C LEU A 73 0.37 5.51 -6.75
N ASN A 74 0.82 6.69 -6.31
CA ASN A 74 0.88 7.88 -7.17
C ASN A 74 1.89 7.70 -8.32
N ILE A 75 3.06 7.11 -8.04
CA ILE A 75 4.06 6.80 -9.07
C ILE A 75 3.51 5.75 -10.04
N ALA A 76 2.91 4.67 -9.53
CA ALA A 76 2.30 3.63 -10.35
C ALA A 76 1.22 4.22 -11.28
N GLN A 77 0.37 5.13 -10.76
CA GLN A 77 -0.63 5.83 -11.56
C GLN A 77 0.00 6.70 -12.67
N ARG A 78 1.07 7.43 -12.37
CA ARG A 78 1.79 8.23 -13.38
C ARG A 78 2.39 7.35 -14.47
N LYS A 79 3.06 6.26 -14.08
CA LYS A 79 3.68 5.29 -15.00
C LYS A 79 2.64 4.55 -15.86
N LEU A 80 1.45 4.28 -15.32
CA LEU A 80 0.31 3.77 -16.10
C LEU A 80 -0.14 4.75 -17.20
N LYS A 81 -0.14 6.06 -16.91
CA LYS A 81 -0.48 7.09 -17.91
C LYS A 81 0.60 7.25 -18.98
N GLU A 82 1.86 7.01 -18.63
CA GLU A 82 3.00 6.95 -19.55
C GLU A 82 3.02 5.65 -20.41
N GLY A 83 2.15 4.69 -20.11
CA GLY A 83 2.03 3.41 -20.85
C GLY A 83 2.87 2.27 -20.29
N ASP A 84 3.56 2.45 -19.16
CA ASP A 84 4.35 1.41 -18.51
C ASP A 84 3.48 0.53 -17.60
N ILE A 85 2.75 -0.37 -18.25
CA ILE A 85 1.82 -1.31 -17.59
C ILE A 85 2.59 -2.34 -16.74
N LYS A 86 3.81 -2.72 -17.15
CA LYS A 86 4.62 -3.73 -16.45
C LYS A 86 5.08 -3.21 -15.10
N PHE A 87 5.60 -1.98 -15.06
CA PHE A 87 6.01 -1.31 -13.82
C PHE A 87 4.87 -1.24 -12.79
N ALA A 88 3.69 -0.83 -13.24
CA ALA A 88 2.54 -0.67 -12.36
C ALA A 88 2.07 -2.02 -11.80
N CYS A 89 2.02 -3.06 -12.63
CA CYS A 89 1.65 -4.41 -12.21
C CYS A 89 2.58 -4.94 -11.10
N ILE A 90 3.91 -4.79 -11.28
CA ILE A 90 4.92 -5.17 -10.28
C ILE A 90 4.69 -4.43 -8.97
N ASN A 91 4.52 -3.11 -9.01
CA ASN A 91 4.31 -2.33 -7.79
C ASN A 91 3.00 -2.70 -7.09
N PHE A 92 1.90 -2.89 -7.81
CA PHE A 92 0.65 -3.35 -7.21
C PHE A 92 0.81 -4.70 -6.50
N LEU A 93 1.55 -5.64 -7.08
CA LEU A 93 1.79 -6.94 -6.46
C LEU A 93 2.66 -6.84 -5.20
N LEU A 94 3.73 -6.06 -5.25
CA LEU A 94 4.58 -5.85 -4.07
C LEU A 94 3.83 -5.12 -2.96
N LEU A 95 2.97 -4.16 -3.29
CA LEU A 95 2.12 -3.48 -2.32
C LEU A 95 1.06 -4.41 -1.71
N LEU A 96 0.45 -5.29 -2.51
CA LEU A 96 -0.46 -6.32 -2.01
C LEU A 96 0.24 -7.30 -1.08
N LEU A 97 1.45 -7.74 -1.44
CA LEU A 97 2.28 -8.58 -0.60
C LEU A 97 2.59 -7.88 0.73
N ALA A 98 3.00 -6.61 0.68
CA ALA A 98 3.28 -5.83 1.88
C ALA A 98 2.05 -5.72 2.80
N GLN A 99 0.85 -5.45 2.26
CA GLN A 99 -0.37 -5.39 3.06
C GLN A 99 -0.79 -6.75 3.64
N ALA A 100 -0.53 -7.84 2.92
CA ALA A 100 -0.73 -9.18 3.44
C ALA A 100 0.22 -9.49 4.60
N LEU A 101 1.49 -9.09 4.47
CA LEU A 101 2.51 -9.25 5.53
C LEU A 101 2.18 -8.44 6.78
N THR A 102 1.62 -7.23 6.64
CA THR A 102 1.19 -6.42 7.79
C THR A 102 -0.16 -6.85 8.37
N LEU A 103 -0.78 -7.91 7.83
CA LEU A 103 -2.12 -8.39 8.20
C LEU A 103 -3.22 -7.32 8.11
N ASN A 104 -3.00 -6.29 7.28
CA ASN A 104 -3.92 -5.17 7.17
C ASN A 104 -4.98 -5.43 6.08
N SER A 105 -6.01 -6.18 6.46
CA SER A 105 -7.06 -6.65 5.55
C SER A 105 -7.79 -5.52 4.81
N LEU A 106 -8.02 -4.38 5.48
CA LEU A 106 -8.69 -3.23 4.88
C LEU A 106 -7.89 -2.63 3.72
N TYR A 107 -6.61 -2.33 3.93
CA TYR A 107 -5.78 -1.77 2.86
C TYR A 107 -5.45 -2.81 1.79
N PHE A 108 -5.33 -4.09 2.15
CA PHE A 108 -5.25 -5.16 1.16
C PHE A 108 -6.46 -5.15 0.21
N MET A 109 -7.68 -5.08 0.75
CA MET A 109 -8.91 -5.01 -0.07
C MET A 109 -8.96 -3.76 -0.95
N ILE A 110 -8.60 -2.58 -0.41
CA ILE A 110 -8.58 -1.32 -1.17
C ILE A 110 -7.61 -1.41 -2.36
N ILE A 111 -6.37 -1.88 -2.12
CA ILE A 111 -5.36 -2.00 -3.16
C ILE A 111 -5.73 -3.10 -4.16
N ALA A 112 -6.31 -4.22 -3.70
CA ALA A 112 -6.74 -5.32 -4.57
C ALA A 112 -7.88 -4.87 -5.50
N TYR A 113 -8.86 -4.15 -4.95
CA TYR A 113 -9.93 -3.56 -5.75
C TYR A 113 -9.39 -2.54 -6.76
N LEU A 114 -8.47 -1.66 -6.34
CA LEU A 114 -7.84 -0.70 -7.23
C LEU A 114 -7.06 -1.38 -8.37
N PHE A 115 -6.35 -2.46 -8.06
CA PHE A 115 -5.65 -3.28 -9.04
C PHE A 115 -6.63 -3.93 -10.03
N TYR A 116 -7.72 -4.53 -9.54
CA TYR A 116 -8.75 -5.12 -10.38
C TYR A 116 -9.39 -4.10 -11.34
N VAL A 117 -9.77 -2.92 -10.85
CA VAL A 117 -10.34 -1.86 -11.69
C VAL A 117 -9.31 -1.36 -12.71
N THR A 118 -8.02 -1.28 -12.33
CA THR A 118 -6.91 -0.91 -13.23
C THR A 118 -6.75 -1.93 -14.36
N VAL A 119 -6.72 -3.23 -14.04
CA VAL A 119 -6.65 -4.33 -15.01
C VAL A 119 -7.82 -4.26 -15.99
N LYS A 120 -9.04 -4.09 -15.49
CA LYS A 120 -10.25 -3.97 -16.32
C LYS A 120 -10.27 -2.73 -17.21
N THR A 121 -9.69 -1.62 -16.76
CA THR A 121 -9.70 -0.34 -17.49
C THR A 121 -8.66 -0.33 -18.61
N TYR A 122 -7.48 -0.91 -18.37
CA TYR A 122 -6.38 -0.97 -19.33
C TYR A 122 -6.36 -2.26 -20.17
N ASP A 123 -7.32 -3.17 -19.96
CA ASP A 123 -7.39 -4.48 -20.63
C ASP A 123 -6.06 -5.27 -20.53
N ILE A 124 -5.50 -5.27 -19.32
CA ILE A 124 -4.20 -5.87 -19.04
C ILE A 124 -4.35 -7.40 -19.07
N LYS A 125 -3.58 -8.08 -19.93
CA LYS A 125 -3.45 -9.54 -19.90
C LYS A 125 -2.56 -9.98 -18.74
N VAL A 126 -3.10 -9.93 -17.52
CA VAL A 126 -2.39 -10.20 -16.26
C VAL A 126 -1.56 -11.47 -16.33
N PHE A 127 -2.14 -12.61 -16.73
CA PHE A 127 -1.44 -13.89 -16.85
C PHE A 127 -0.24 -13.88 -17.81
N LYS A 128 -0.34 -13.14 -18.93
CA LYS A 128 0.76 -13.02 -19.89
C LYS A 128 1.87 -12.14 -19.33
N THR A 129 1.51 -11.05 -18.67
CA THR A 129 2.46 -10.19 -17.96
C THR A 129 3.17 -10.96 -16.86
N PHE A 130 2.44 -11.73 -16.03
CA PHE A 130 2.96 -12.62 -14.97
C PHE A 130 4.00 -13.62 -15.46
N ARG A 131 3.76 -14.25 -16.62
CA ARG A 131 4.69 -15.23 -17.19
C ARG A 131 6.00 -14.61 -17.68
N GLU A 132 6.01 -13.32 -17.97
CA GLU A 132 7.22 -12.55 -18.32
C GLU A 132 7.93 -11.95 -17.08
N PHE A 133 7.42 -12.14 -15.86
CA PHE A 133 8.12 -11.67 -14.64
C PHE A 133 9.39 -12.49 -14.43
N THR A 134 10.53 -11.80 -14.52
CA THR A 134 11.82 -12.31 -14.07
C THR A 134 12.23 -11.57 -12.80
N VAL A 135 12.97 -12.20 -11.90
CA VAL A 135 13.49 -11.57 -10.66
C VAL A 135 14.23 -10.25 -10.95
N LYS A 136 14.96 -10.18 -12.08
CA LYS A 136 15.60 -8.95 -12.58
C LYS A 136 14.60 -7.81 -12.81
N TYR A 137 13.42 -8.09 -13.37
CA TYR A 137 12.38 -7.09 -13.60
C TYR A 137 11.72 -6.61 -12.32
N ILE A 138 11.52 -7.52 -11.36
CA ILE A 138 11.03 -7.13 -10.03
C ILE A 138 12.02 -6.17 -9.40
N PHE A 139 13.32 -6.48 -9.42
CA PHE A 139 14.38 -5.63 -8.87
C PHE A 139 14.47 -4.26 -9.57
N GLN A 140 14.36 -4.23 -10.90
CA GLN A 140 14.45 -3.00 -11.69
C GLN A 140 13.24 -2.06 -11.50
N TYR A 141 12.03 -2.61 -11.32
CA TYR A 141 10.80 -1.82 -11.29
C TYR A 141 10.13 -1.74 -9.90
N GLY A 142 10.56 -2.57 -8.95
CA GLY A 142 10.00 -2.66 -7.61
C GLY A 142 10.67 -1.79 -6.56
N GLY A 143 11.71 -1.01 -6.91
CA GLY A 143 12.63 -0.35 -5.97
C GLY A 143 12.00 0.25 -4.72
N GLY A 144 11.05 1.19 -4.86
CA GLY A 144 10.37 1.79 -3.70
C GLY A 144 9.44 0.83 -2.94
N SER A 145 8.80 -0.10 -3.65
CA SER A 145 7.92 -1.10 -3.04
C SER A 145 8.68 -2.19 -2.27
N PHE A 146 9.95 -2.46 -2.60
CA PHE A 146 10.79 -3.38 -1.82
C PHE A 146 11.03 -2.90 -0.40
N ILE A 147 11.21 -1.59 -0.22
CA ILE A 147 11.39 -1.00 1.11
C ILE A 147 10.15 -1.27 1.97
N VAL A 148 8.96 -1.16 1.37
CA VAL A 148 7.70 -1.48 2.05
C VAL A 148 7.66 -2.96 2.44
N VAL A 149 7.96 -3.87 1.52
CA VAL A 149 7.95 -5.31 1.79
C VAL A 149 8.96 -5.68 2.89
N ALA A 150 10.16 -5.13 2.86
CA ALA A 150 11.18 -5.38 3.88
C ALA A 150 10.72 -4.90 5.26
N PHE A 151 10.18 -3.67 5.34
CA PHE A 151 9.64 -3.12 6.58
C PHE A 151 8.45 -3.94 7.09
N SER A 152 7.52 -4.30 6.21
CA SER A 152 6.38 -5.17 6.54
C SER A 152 6.81 -6.53 7.05
N THR A 153 7.89 -7.10 6.52
CA THR A 153 8.44 -8.38 7.01
C THR A 153 9.01 -8.24 8.42
N ILE A 154 9.71 -7.15 8.71
CA ILE A 154 10.23 -6.87 10.06
C ILE A 154 9.06 -6.67 11.04
N CYS A 155 8.02 -5.92 10.65
CA CYS A 155 6.83 -5.73 11.48
C CYS A 155 6.08 -7.04 11.73
N LEU A 156 5.96 -7.91 10.72
CA LEU A 156 5.36 -9.23 10.88
C LEU A 156 6.16 -10.08 11.86
N PHE A 157 7.48 -10.11 11.72
CA PHE A 157 8.35 -10.86 12.64
C PHE A 157 8.23 -10.34 14.08
N ALA A 158 8.20 -9.02 14.27
CA ALA A 158 7.96 -8.42 15.57
C ALA A 158 6.59 -8.79 16.13
N ALA A 159 5.53 -8.70 15.31
CA ALA A 159 4.17 -9.07 15.71
C ALA A 159 4.07 -10.55 16.13
N LEU A 160 4.67 -11.47 15.36
CA LEU A 160 4.68 -12.90 15.67
C LEU A 160 5.44 -13.24 16.96
N ARG A 161 6.42 -12.43 17.35
CA ARG A 161 7.18 -12.63 18.60
C ARG A 161 6.43 -12.09 19.83
N LEU A 162 5.52 -11.16 19.62
CA LEU A 162 4.73 -10.51 20.67
C LEU A 162 3.38 -11.21 20.93
N MET A 163 2.96 -12.10 20.02
CA MET A 163 1.84 -13.03 20.19
C MET A 163 2.31 -14.29 20.92
#